data_AF-A0A7C4VHT4-F1
#
_entry.id   AF-A0A7C4VHT4-F1
#
_cell.length_a   1.000
_cell.length_b   1.000
_cell.length_c   1.000
_cell.angle_alpha   90.00
_cell.angle_beta   90.00
_cell.angle_gamma   90.00
#
_symmetry.space_group_name_H-M   'P 1'
#
loop_
_entity.id
_entity.type
_entity.pdbx_description
1 polymer ?
#
loop_
_entity_poly.entity_id
_entity_poly.type
_entity_poly.pdbx_seq_one_letter_code
_entity_poly.pdbx_strand_id
1 'polypeptide(L)'
;MLHTYKDVKVMNSKNLYHKYFLLENPFPIVPIPEEQPEIFGANQNALDRIIWQLNKVAKTNRPIHIVLVGPYGSGKTHLLRYLASEINQHIRGGLGAYVPHPGPDFISIYRRFVDNIGYDRLRNLAKGVNERKLKESIIYHDFVTALANLNNPNKTLEAWRWITANTLTLEERRALRVATSIEHEEEALNAFSALLKFLRNTGFRLICMIIDEFEEINSLVPLQKRRLFNDLRHLIDLNVANFSLIIACTPHGWETIYEENAALVRRFSSNVVFLEPLEENAALELLANYMERFRVHSKSFQRFLIENGYDENSSSIYPFTKDAVTELCSISKGNTGEILKYSGIAIEMGLKEKHAKINAELVRSLIAKYYGKLSEAPNDENLS
;
A
#
# COMPACT_ATOMS: atom_id res chain seq x y z
N MET A 1 18.76 -9.29 -16.15
CA MET A 1 20.08 -9.81 -16.61
C MET A 1 19.94 -11.32 -16.68
N LEU A 2 20.04 -11.92 -17.87
CA LEU A 2 19.80 -13.35 -18.10
C LEU A 2 20.90 -14.18 -17.44
N HIS A 3 20.61 -14.82 -16.30
CA HIS A 3 21.56 -15.73 -15.66
C HIS A 3 21.63 -17.04 -16.43
N THR A 4 22.80 -17.30 -17.02
CA THR A 4 23.12 -18.50 -17.79
C THR A 4 23.28 -19.74 -16.91
N TYR A 5 22.91 -20.88 -17.48
CA TYR A 5 22.87 -22.27 -16.97
C TYR A 5 24.08 -22.79 -16.14
N LYS A 6 25.16 -22.03 -16.01
CA LYS A 6 26.37 -22.39 -15.24
C LYS A 6 26.33 -21.94 -13.78
N ASP A 7 25.55 -20.91 -13.43
CA ASP A 7 25.45 -20.43 -12.04
C ASP A 7 24.55 -21.34 -11.17
N VAL A 8 23.75 -22.21 -11.79
CA VAL A 8 22.83 -23.15 -11.12
C VAL A 8 23.57 -24.31 -10.45
N LYS A 9 24.83 -24.60 -10.82
CA LYS A 9 25.54 -25.78 -10.30
C LYS A 9 26.28 -25.56 -8.98
N VAL A 10 26.44 -24.33 -8.49
CA VAL A 10 27.23 -24.03 -7.28
C VAL A 10 26.36 -23.71 -6.05
N MET A 11 25.03 -23.62 -6.17
CA MET A 11 24.09 -23.51 -5.04
C MET A 11 23.42 -24.84 -4.65
N ASN A 12 24.00 -25.98 -5.03
CA ASN A 12 23.34 -27.28 -4.97
C ASN A 12 23.46 -28.02 -3.62
N SER A 13 23.37 -27.28 -2.52
CA SER A 13 23.01 -27.84 -1.21
C SER A 13 22.14 -26.85 -0.44
N LYS A 14 20.85 -27.19 -0.32
CA LYS A 14 19.84 -26.69 0.64
C LYS A 14 18.71 -25.75 0.15
N ASN A 15 18.45 -25.58 -1.14
CA ASN A 15 17.15 -25.02 -1.54
C ASN A 15 16.09 -26.14 -1.69
N LEU A 16 15.32 -26.38 -0.61
CA LEU A 16 14.27 -27.41 -0.57
C LEU A 16 13.07 -27.09 -1.50
N TYR A 17 12.88 -25.83 -1.88
CA TYR A 17 11.74 -25.35 -2.67
C TYR A 17 11.74 -25.85 -4.13
N HIS A 18 12.89 -26.30 -4.65
CA HIS A 18 12.98 -26.91 -5.97
C HIS A 18 12.09 -28.15 -6.13
N LYS A 19 11.74 -28.85 -5.04
CA LYS A 19 10.77 -29.95 -5.07
C LYS A 19 9.39 -29.51 -5.56
N TYR A 20 9.05 -28.24 -5.34
CA TYR A 20 7.82 -27.62 -5.82
C TYR A 20 8.04 -26.72 -7.05
N PHE A 21 9.21 -26.81 -7.68
CA PHE A 21 9.62 -25.94 -8.78
C PHE A 21 9.53 -24.45 -8.43
N LEU A 22 9.86 -24.10 -7.18
CA LEU A 22 9.87 -22.74 -6.68
C LEU A 22 11.30 -22.31 -6.31
N LEU A 23 11.58 -21.01 -6.45
CA LEU A 23 12.84 -20.40 -6.01
C LEU A 23 12.89 -20.22 -4.49
N GLU A 24 11.77 -19.89 -3.86
CA GLU A 24 11.61 -19.72 -2.41
C GLU A 24 10.14 -19.86 -2.02
N ASN A 25 9.79 -19.59 -0.76
CA ASN A 25 8.38 -19.53 -0.34
C ASN A 25 7.72 -18.29 -0.95
N PRO A 26 6.74 -18.44 -1.86
CA PRO A 26 6.14 -17.30 -2.53
C PRO A 26 5.17 -16.54 -1.63
N PHE A 27 4.72 -17.13 -0.51
CA PHE A 27 3.70 -16.52 0.33
C PHE A 27 4.27 -15.97 1.63
N PRO A 28 3.91 -14.73 2.00
CA PRO A 28 4.34 -14.16 3.26
C PRO A 28 3.60 -14.83 4.43
N ILE A 29 4.33 -15.44 5.35
CA ILE A 29 3.78 -15.99 6.61
C ILE A 29 3.27 -14.86 7.51
N VAL A 30 3.96 -13.72 7.47
CA VAL A 30 3.48 -12.46 8.05
C VAL A 30 3.11 -11.55 6.88
N PRO A 31 1.81 -11.32 6.60
CA PRO A 31 1.35 -10.59 5.43
C PRO A 31 1.59 -9.08 5.60
N ILE A 32 2.84 -8.66 5.62
CA ILE A 32 3.26 -7.26 5.60
C ILE A 32 3.42 -6.87 4.13
N PRO A 33 2.64 -5.90 3.62
CA PRO A 33 2.77 -5.45 2.25
C PRO A 33 4.13 -4.80 1.99
N GLU A 34 4.71 -5.10 0.83
CA GLU A 34 5.89 -4.40 0.30
C GLU A 34 5.58 -2.91 0.11
N GLU A 35 6.60 -2.03 0.19
CA GLU A 35 6.39 -0.59 -0.01
C GLU A 35 5.87 -0.24 -1.41
N GLN A 36 6.37 -0.95 -2.42
CA GLN A 36 5.95 -0.88 -3.82
C GLN A 36 5.63 -2.31 -4.29
N PRO A 37 4.40 -2.80 -4.09
CA PRO A 37 4.06 -4.17 -4.44
C PRO A 37 4.06 -4.35 -5.95
N GLU A 38 4.78 -5.38 -6.43
CA GLU A 38 4.80 -5.76 -7.84
C GLU A 38 3.66 -6.72 -8.21
N ILE A 39 3.10 -7.42 -7.22
CA ILE A 39 2.00 -8.37 -7.41
C ILE A 39 0.70 -7.68 -6.99
N PHE A 40 -0.36 -7.91 -7.76
CA PHE A 40 -1.73 -7.70 -7.30
C PHE A 40 -2.57 -8.91 -7.72
N GLY A 41 -3.27 -9.52 -6.77
CA GLY A 41 -3.99 -10.78 -7.03
C GLY A 41 -5.32 -10.93 -6.30
N ALA A 42 -5.79 -9.89 -5.61
CA ALA A 42 -7.05 -9.94 -4.88
C ALA A 42 -7.88 -8.70 -5.18
N ASN A 43 -9.20 -8.83 -5.31
CA ASN A 43 -10.13 -7.70 -5.51
C ASN A 43 -9.87 -6.88 -6.79
N GLN A 44 -9.58 -7.54 -7.92
CA GLN A 44 -9.32 -6.90 -9.22
C GLN A 44 -10.43 -5.92 -9.63
N ASN A 45 -11.70 -6.30 -9.42
CA ASN A 45 -12.84 -5.44 -9.72
C ASN A 45 -12.80 -4.11 -8.95
N ALA A 46 -12.33 -4.13 -7.69
CA ALA A 46 -12.17 -2.92 -6.88
C ALA A 46 -11.05 -2.04 -7.44
N LEU A 47 -9.90 -2.64 -7.77
CA LEU A 47 -8.77 -1.94 -8.38
C LEU A 47 -9.18 -1.28 -9.70
N ASP A 48 -9.77 -2.03 -10.62
CA ASP A 48 -10.16 -1.54 -11.95
C ASP A 48 -11.16 -0.40 -11.86
N ARG A 49 -12.14 -0.51 -10.95
CA ARG A 49 -13.11 0.55 -10.66
C ARG A 49 -12.41 1.82 -10.18
N ILE A 50 -11.48 1.71 -9.22
CA ILE A 50 -10.75 2.86 -8.67
C ILE A 50 -9.88 3.50 -9.75
N ILE A 51 -9.09 2.71 -10.48
CA ILE A 51 -8.21 3.19 -11.56
C ILE A 51 -9.02 3.89 -12.66
N TRP A 52 -10.18 3.35 -13.04
CA TRP A 52 -11.06 4.00 -14.01
C TRP A 52 -11.56 5.37 -13.51
N GLN A 53 -11.93 5.48 -12.22
CA GLN A 53 -12.33 6.73 -11.61
C GLN A 53 -11.19 7.75 -11.59
N LEU A 54 -9.98 7.35 -11.18
CA LEU A 54 -8.80 8.22 -11.14
C LEU A 54 -8.38 8.71 -12.54
N ASN A 55 -8.48 7.85 -13.56
CA ASN A 55 -8.24 8.24 -14.95
C ASN A 55 -9.24 9.30 -15.44
N LYS A 56 -10.49 9.29 -14.94
CA LYS A 56 -11.45 10.37 -15.24
C LYS A 56 -11.06 11.68 -14.57
N VAL A 57 -10.55 11.65 -13.33
CA VAL A 57 -10.05 12.86 -12.65
C VAL A 57 -8.93 13.49 -13.48
N ALA A 58 -7.95 12.70 -13.89
CA ALA A 58 -6.81 13.17 -14.70
C ALA A 58 -7.21 13.78 -16.05
N LYS A 59 -8.39 13.43 -16.59
CA LYS A 59 -8.93 13.96 -17.86
C LYS A 59 -9.87 15.15 -17.67
N THR A 60 -10.65 15.17 -16.60
CA THR A 60 -11.76 16.13 -16.41
C THR A 60 -11.46 17.21 -15.37
N ASN A 61 -10.38 17.05 -14.61
CA ASN A 61 -10.00 17.86 -13.46
C ASN A 61 -11.02 17.88 -12.31
N ARG A 62 -12.05 17.02 -12.36
CA ARG A 62 -13.06 16.90 -11.31
C ARG A 62 -12.56 15.93 -10.25
N PRO A 63 -12.37 16.36 -9.00
CA PRO A 63 -11.84 15.50 -7.96
C PRO A 63 -12.82 14.37 -7.64
N ILE A 64 -12.26 13.25 -7.19
CA ILE A 64 -13.02 12.14 -6.65
C ILE A 64 -12.41 11.69 -5.33
N HIS A 65 -13.26 11.46 -4.34
CA HIS A 65 -12.86 10.93 -3.04
C HIS A 65 -13.46 9.55 -2.87
N ILE A 66 -12.66 8.59 -2.41
CA ILE A 66 -12.98 7.16 -2.37
C ILE A 66 -12.75 6.65 -0.95
N VAL A 67 -13.63 5.76 -0.50
CA VAL A 67 -13.48 5.05 0.77
C VAL A 67 -13.36 3.57 0.49
N LEU A 68 -12.28 2.96 0.96
CA LEU A 68 -12.03 1.54 0.88
C LEU A 68 -12.34 0.88 2.22
N VAL A 69 -13.43 0.11 2.28
CA VAL A 69 -13.91 -0.52 3.52
C VAL A 69 -13.65 -2.02 3.48
N GLY A 70 -13.00 -2.57 4.50
CA GLY A 70 -12.79 -4.01 4.58
C GLY A 70 -12.21 -4.46 5.92
N PRO A 71 -12.44 -5.72 6.35
CA PRO A 71 -11.94 -6.22 7.62
C PRO A 71 -10.40 -6.27 7.67
N TYR A 72 -9.81 -6.49 8.85
CA TYR A 72 -8.37 -6.72 8.98
C TYR A 72 -7.95 -7.92 8.13
N GLY A 73 -6.83 -7.81 7.42
CA GLY A 73 -6.34 -8.86 6.52
C GLY A 73 -7.04 -8.95 5.15
N SER A 74 -8.03 -8.09 4.83
CA SER A 74 -8.68 -8.13 3.50
C SER A 74 -7.80 -7.62 2.34
N GLY A 75 -6.60 -7.12 2.63
CA GLY A 75 -5.67 -6.58 1.63
C GLY A 75 -5.80 -5.08 1.37
N LYS A 76 -6.45 -4.31 2.25
CA LYS A 76 -6.58 -2.83 2.14
C LYS A 76 -5.23 -2.15 1.90
N THR A 77 -4.29 -2.31 2.83
CA THR A 77 -2.94 -1.73 2.77
C THR A 77 -2.21 -2.12 1.48
N HIS A 78 -2.31 -3.39 1.09
CA HIS A 78 -1.71 -3.88 -0.14
C HIS A 78 -2.31 -3.21 -1.39
N LEU A 79 -3.64 -3.13 -1.49
CA LEU A 79 -4.33 -2.41 -2.57
C LEU A 79 -3.98 -0.92 -2.58
N LEU A 80 -3.92 -0.26 -1.44
CA LEU A 80 -3.56 1.16 -1.36
C LEU A 80 -2.13 1.42 -1.85
N ARG A 81 -1.16 0.58 -1.47
CA ARG A 81 0.23 0.69 -1.94
C ARG A 81 0.36 0.39 -3.42
N TYR A 82 -0.35 -0.63 -3.91
CA TYR A 82 -0.41 -0.95 -5.33
C TYR A 82 -1.01 0.22 -6.13
N LEU A 83 -2.13 0.80 -5.66
CA LEU A 83 -2.71 2.01 -6.25
C LEU A 83 -1.73 3.17 -6.28
N ALA A 84 -0.99 3.42 -5.20
CA ALA A 84 0.03 4.47 -5.18
C ALA A 84 1.11 4.22 -6.26
N SER A 85 1.56 2.97 -6.42
CA SER A 85 2.50 2.57 -7.48
C SER A 85 1.91 2.81 -8.88
N GLU A 86 0.71 2.29 -9.14
CA GLU A 86 -0.02 2.44 -10.41
C GLU A 86 -0.25 3.90 -10.81
N ILE A 87 -0.62 4.76 -9.85
CA ILE A 87 -0.82 6.19 -10.10
C ILE A 87 0.50 6.84 -10.51
N ASN A 88 1.61 6.51 -9.85
CA ASN A 88 2.90 7.13 -10.14
C ASN A 88 3.53 6.60 -11.44
N GLN A 89 3.29 5.34 -11.80
CA GLN A 89 3.93 4.69 -12.96
C GLN A 89 3.08 4.78 -14.24
N HIS A 90 1.77 4.55 -14.15
CA HIS A 90 0.91 4.33 -15.32
C HIS A 90 -0.06 5.48 -15.60
N ILE A 91 -0.46 6.26 -14.59
CA ILE A 91 -1.31 7.44 -14.82
C ILE A 91 -0.46 8.63 -15.23
N ARG A 92 -0.63 9.08 -16.49
CA ARG A 92 0.11 10.22 -17.04
C ARG A 92 -0.12 11.49 -16.21
N GLY A 93 0.94 12.00 -15.59
CA GLY A 93 0.87 13.15 -14.71
C GLY A 93 0.19 12.85 -13.36
N GLY A 94 0.19 11.59 -12.94
CA GLY A 94 -0.26 11.15 -11.63
C GLY A 94 0.83 11.30 -10.56
N LEU A 95 0.39 11.64 -9.35
CA LEU A 95 1.17 11.59 -8.13
C LEU A 95 0.32 10.89 -7.08
N GLY A 96 0.72 9.69 -6.68
CA GLY A 96 0.10 8.97 -5.57
C GLY A 96 1.00 9.11 -4.34
N ALA A 97 0.47 9.66 -3.25
CA ALA A 97 1.19 9.79 -1.99
C ALA A 97 0.51 8.98 -0.89
N TYR A 98 1.23 8.00 -0.35
CA TYR A 98 0.75 7.09 0.69
C TYR A 98 1.03 7.64 2.10
N VAL A 99 -0.01 7.69 2.92
CA VAL A 99 -0.02 8.11 4.31
C VAL A 99 -0.44 6.90 5.14
N PRO A 100 0.46 6.27 5.91
CA PRO A 100 0.17 5.01 6.60
C PRO A 100 -0.98 5.09 7.61
N HIS A 101 -1.12 6.24 8.26
CA HIS A 101 -2.19 6.51 9.22
C HIS A 101 -2.33 8.03 9.38
N PRO A 102 -3.52 8.55 9.76
CA PRO A 102 -3.78 9.99 9.77
C PRO A 102 -3.04 10.75 10.89
N GLY A 103 -2.77 10.10 12.02
CA GLY A 103 -2.25 10.78 13.21
C GLY A 103 -3.29 11.67 13.91
N PRO A 104 -2.87 12.49 14.88
CA PRO A 104 -3.79 13.22 15.77
C PRO A 104 -4.36 14.53 15.19
N ASP A 105 -3.76 15.07 14.15
CA ASP A 105 -4.08 16.39 13.58
C ASP A 105 -3.74 16.47 12.08
N PHE A 106 -4.18 17.54 11.43
CA PHE A 106 -3.92 17.74 10.00
C PHE A 106 -2.43 17.97 9.69
N ILE A 107 -1.66 18.52 10.64
CA ILE A 107 -0.20 18.72 10.50
C ILE A 107 0.49 17.38 10.28
N SER A 108 0.06 16.34 11.00
CA SER A 108 0.57 14.98 10.89
C SER A 108 0.31 14.38 9.51
N ILE A 109 -0.91 14.56 8.96
CA ILE A 109 -1.26 14.14 7.60
C ILE A 109 -0.40 14.88 6.58
N TYR A 110 -0.30 16.22 6.72
CA TYR A 110 0.49 17.07 5.84
C TYR A 110 1.95 16.64 5.79
N ARG A 111 2.59 16.45 6.96
CA ARG A 111 3.99 16.02 7.05
C ARG A 111 4.21 14.69 6.34
N ARG A 112 3.37 13.68 6.62
CA ARG A 112 3.47 12.35 5.99
C ARG A 112 3.28 12.41 4.49
N PHE A 113 2.37 13.24 4.00
CA PHE A 113 2.17 13.45 2.57
C PHE A 113 3.40 14.05 1.90
N VAL A 114 3.99 15.09 2.49
CA VAL A 114 5.22 15.73 1.99
C VAL A 114 6.40 14.76 2.02
N ASP A 115 6.57 14.03 3.12
CA ASP A 115 7.62 13.03 3.29
C ASP A 115 7.50 11.92 2.25
N ASN A 116 6.27 11.47 1.94
CA ASN A 116 6.04 10.46 0.91
C ASN A 116 6.33 10.95 -0.51
N ILE A 117 6.11 12.23 -0.83
CA ILE A 117 6.59 12.83 -2.09
C ILE A 117 8.11 12.73 -2.17
N GLY A 118 8.79 12.99 -1.05
CA GLY A 118 10.24 12.86 -0.89
C GLY A 118 11.01 14.12 -1.26
N TYR A 119 12.10 14.35 -0.51
CA TYR A 119 12.97 15.51 -0.67
C TYR A 119 13.53 15.66 -2.09
N ASP A 120 14.11 14.60 -2.65
CA ASP A 120 14.74 14.66 -3.97
C ASP A 120 13.74 14.97 -5.07
N ARG A 121 12.55 14.37 -5.02
CA ARG A 121 11.47 14.64 -5.98
C ARG A 121 11.02 16.08 -5.89
N LEU A 122 10.72 16.58 -4.69
CA LEU A 122 10.25 17.95 -4.50
C LEU A 122 11.33 18.98 -4.88
N ARG A 123 12.59 18.74 -4.50
CA ARG A 123 13.74 19.56 -4.90
C ARG A 123 13.92 19.60 -6.41
N ASN A 124 13.81 18.46 -7.09
CA ASN A 124 13.88 18.36 -8.54
C ASN A 124 12.73 19.10 -9.23
N LEU A 125 11.50 18.98 -8.72
CA LEU A 125 10.35 19.75 -9.21
C LEU A 125 10.51 21.25 -8.98
N ALA A 126 11.21 21.64 -7.90
CA ALA A 126 11.52 23.04 -7.60
C ALA A 126 12.64 23.61 -8.50
N LYS A 127 13.37 22.78 -9.27
CA LYS A 127 14.39 23.27 -10.21
C LYS A 127 13.74 24.00 -11.37
N GLY A 128 14.26 25.17 -11.71
CA GLY A 128 13.74 25.97 -12.82
C GLY A 128 12.41 26.69 -12.53
N VAL A 129 11.95 26.63 -11.28
CA VAL A 129 10.77 27.37 -10.83
C VAL A 129 11.11 28.86 -10.75
N ASN A 130 10.32 29.68 -11.43
CA ASN A 130 10.38 31.13 -11.29
C ASN A 130 9.57 31.57 -10.06
N GLU A 131 10.25 31.96 -9.00
CA GLU A 131 9.65 32.38 -7.72
C GLU A 131 8.59 33.49 -7.92
N ARG A 132 8.85 34.48 -8.79
CA ARG A 132 7.93 35.59 -9.05
C ARG A 132 6.62 35.07 -9.65
N LYS A 133 6.73 34.22 -10.67
CA LYS A 133 5.57 33.60 -11.33
C LYS A 133 4.77 32.71 -10.36
N LEU A 134 5.43 32.00 -9.43
CA LEU A 134 4.71 31.22 -8.43
C LEU A 134 3.95 32.11 -7.45
N LYS A 135 4.56 33.21 -6.98
CA LYS A 135 3.91 34.16 -6.06
C LYS A 135 2.67 34.81 -6.67
N GLU A 136 2.57 34.92 -7.99
CA GLU A 136 1.34 35.37 -8.67
C GLU A 136 0.18 34.37 -8.53
N SER A 137 0.46 33.07 -8.37
CA SER A 137 -0.55 32.00 -8.32
C SER A 137 -0.78 31.41 -6.91
N ILE A 138 0.20 31.54 -6.03
CA ILE A 138 0.21 30.97 -4.68
C ILE A 138 0.21 32.09 -3.65
N ILE A 139 -0.88 32.19 -2.90
CA ILE A 139 -1.12 33.21 -1.87
C ILE A 139 -0.15 33.05 -0.68
N TYR A 140 0.10 31.80 -0.26
CA TYR A 140 0.97 31.53 0.88
C TYR A 140 2.44 31.64 0.46
N HIS A 141 2.96 32.87 0.48
CA HIS A 141 4.28 33.21 -0.07
C HIS A 141 5.47 32.59 0.69
N ASP A 142 5.33 32.34 1.99
CA ASP A 142 6.37 31.66 2.77
C ASP A 142 6.67 30.27 2.21
N PHE A 143 5.63 29.56 1.74
CA PHE A 143 5.79 28.27 1.08
C PHE A 143 6.57 28.38 -0.24
N VAL A 144 6.29 29.41 -1.04
CA VAL A 144 7.06 29.65 -2.28
C VAL A 144 8.52 29.98 -1.97
N THR A 145 8.77 30.79 -0.94
CA THR A 145 10.13 31.12 -0.48
C THR A 145 10.87 29.88 0.01
N ALA A 146 10.24 29.03 0.81
CA ALA A 146 10.83 27.78 1.27
C ALA A 146 11.15 26.85 0.09
N LEU A 147 10.20 26.66 -0.84
CA LEU A 147 10.41 25.86 -2.06
C LEU A 147 11.59 26.35 -2.89
N ALA A 148 11.71 27.67 -3.11
CA ALA A 148 12.81 28.26 -3.88
C ALA A 148 14.18 27.97 -3.24
N ASN A 149 14.23 27.87 -1.91
CA ASN A 149 15.46 27.59 -1.16
C ASN A 149 15.82 26.10 -1.06
N LEU A 150 14.98 25.16 -1.53
CA LEU A 150 15.35 23.73 -1.64
C LEU A 150 16.54 23.49 -2.59
N ASN A 151 16.77 24.41 -3.53
CA ASN A 151 17.91 24.33 -4.44
C ASN A 151 19.09 25.21 -4.00
N ASN A 152 18.98 25.90 -2.86
CA ASN A 152 20.06 26.70 -2.28
C ASN A 152 20.93 25.83 -1.34
N PRO A 153 22.21 25.59 -1.65
CA PRO A 153 23.08 24.72 -0.86
C PRO A 153 23.16 25.10 0.63
N ASN A 154 23.05 26.39 0.94
CA ASN A 154 23.21 26.91 2.30
C ASN A 154 21.91 26.96 3.11
N LYS A 155 20.76 26.64 2.49
CA LYS A 155 19.43 26.79 3.12
C LYS A 155 18.52 25.59 2.89
N THR A 156 18.98 24.58 2.17
CA THR A 156 18.13 23.46 1.75
C THR A 156 17.61 22.65 2.93
N LEU A 157 18.40 22.53 4.00
CA LEU A 157 18.01 21.80 5.20
C LEU A 157 16.87 22.51 5.94
N GLU A 158 17.01 23.81 6.17
CA GLU A 158 16.01 24.65 6.82
C GLU A 158 14.75 24.75 5.95
N ALA A 159 14.91 24.87 4.64
CA ALA A 159 13.81 24.86 3.67
C ALA A 159 13.01 23.55 3.76
N TRP A 160 13.69 22.41 3.74
CA TRP A 160 13.06 21.10 3.87
C TRP A 160 12.35 20.95 5.21
N ARG A 161 13.02 21.30 6.33
CA ARG A 161 12.43 21.28 7.67
C ARG A 161 11.17 22.15 7.76
N TRP A 162 11.19 23.35 7.18
CA TRP A 162 10.01 24.21 7.17
C TRP A 162 8.87 23.57 6.37
N ILE A 163 9.17 23.05 5.17
CA ILE A 163 8.18 22.41 4.30
C ILE A 163 7.57 21.16 4.94
N THR A 164 8.31 20.39 5.74
CA THR A 164 7.80 19.22 6.47
C THR A 164 7.16 19.58 7.83
N ALA A 165 6.91 20.87 8.08
CA ALA A 165 6.35 21.35 9.33
C ALA A 165 7.17 20.95 10.58
N ASN A 166 8.49 20.88 10.44
CA ASN A 166 9.41 20.78 11.58
C ASN A 166 9.66 22.17 12.16
N THR A 167 9.84 22.23 13.48
CA THR A 167 10.11 23.49 14.17
C THR A 167 11.45 24.08 13.70
N LEU A 168 11.47 25.40 13.50
CA LEU A 168 12.66 26.19 13.22
C LEU A 168 12.80 27.28 14.27
N THR A 169 14.04 27.55 14.66
CA THR A 169 14.34 28.71 15.51
C THR A 169 14.04 30.02 14.77
N LEU A 170 13.89 31.11 15.52
CA LEU A 170 13.68 32.43 14.93
C LEU A 170 14.84 32.84 13.99
N GLU A 171 16.07 32.46 14.33
CA GLU A 171 17.25 32.72 13.50
C GLU A 171 17.22 31.94 12.19
N GLU A 172 16.91 30.63 12.25
CA GLU A 172 16.74 29.78 11.06
C GLU A 172 15.63 30.31 10.13
N ARG A 173 14.48 30.73 10.68
CA ARG A 173 13.39 31.33 9.88
C ARG A 173 13.78 32.64 9.22
N ARG A 174 14.46 33.53 9.96
CA ARG A 174 15.00 34.78 9.40
C ARG A 174 16.02 34.52 8.29
N ALA A 175 16.89 33.54 8.47
CA ALA A 175 17.86 33.14 7.46
C ALA A 175 17.16 32.58 6.20
N LEU A 176 16.10 31.79 6.36
CA LEU A 176 15.28 31.26 5.28
C LEU A 176 14.38 32.32 4.61
N ARG A 177 14.13 33.44 5.31
CA ARG A 177 13.22 34.54 4.91
C ARG A 177 11.74 34.16 4.89
N VAL A 178 11.34 33.33 5.84
CA VAL A 178 9.93 33.00 6.09
C VAL A 178 9.48 33.68 7.38
N ALA A 179 8.24 34.18 7.40
CA ALA A 179 7.69 34.87 8.57
C ALA A 179 7.00 33.90 9.54
N THR A 180 6.39 32.84 9.01
CA THR A 180 5.54 31.89 9.74
C THR A 180 6.24 30.55 10.00
N SER A 181 5.66 29.73 10.88
CA SER A 181 5.96 28.30 11.04
C SER A 181 4.67 27.52 10.91
N ILE A 182 4.76 26.28 10.43
CA ILE A 182 3.60 25.39 10.29
C ILE A 182 3.38 24.66 11.62
N GLU A 183 2.88 25.39 12.62
CA GLU A 183 2.66 24.87 13.98
C GLU A 183 1.18 24.72 14.33
N HIS A 184 0.28 25.35 13.57
CA HIS A 184 -1.16 25.20 13.72
C HIS A 184 -1.82 24.71 12.43
N GLU A 185 -3.08 24.28 12.57
CA GLU A 185 -3.83 23.60 11.52
C GLU A 185 -4.10 24.51 10.32
N GLU A 186 -4.29 25.81 10.55
CA GLU A 186 -4.52 26.80 9.49
C GLU A 186 -3.30 26.96 8.57
N GLU A 187 -2.09 27.08 9.13
CA GLU A 187 -0.85 27.15 8.35
C GLU A 187 -0.61 25.85 7.59
N ALA A 188 -0.94 24.69 8.17
CA ALA A 188 -0.82 23.40 7.48
C ALA A 188 -1.78 23.28 6.30
N LEU A 189 -3.04 23.71 6.44
CA LEU A 189 -3.99 23.76 5.33
C LEU A 189 -3.56 24.74 4.24
N ASN A 190 -3.01 25.89 4.61
CA ASN A 190 -2.47 26.89 3.68
C ASN A 190 -1.23 26.35 2.94
N ALA A 191 -0.30 25.73 3.65
CA ALA A 191 0.87 25.07 3.08
C ALA A 191 0.48 23.92 2.14
N PHE A 192 -0.47 23.08 2.55
CA PHE A 192 -0.99 22.00 1.72
C PHE A 192 -1.65 22.54 0.44
N SER A 193 -2.48 23.57 0.55
CA SER A 193 -3.10 24.23 -0.60
C SER A 193 -2.06 24.84 -1.55
N ALA A 194 -0.99 25.44 -1.01
CA ALA A 194 0.13 25.96 -1.77
C ALA A 194 0.92 24.86 -2.49
N LEU A 195 1.15 23.73 -1.81
CA LEU A 195 1.80 22.54 -2.37
C LEU A 195 0.99 21.97 -3.53
N LEU A 196 -0.33 21.80 -3.38
CA LEU A 196 -1.19 21.30 -4.46
C LEU A 196 -1.15 22.22 -5.68
N LYS A 197 -1.22 23.55 -5.48
CA LYS A 197 -1.09 24.53 -6.57
C LYS A 197 0.28 24.43 -7.26
N PHE A 198 1.35 24.30 -6.47
CA PHE A 198 2.70 24.13 -7.00
C PHE A 198 2.81 22.86 -7.86
N LEU A 199 2.39 21.70 -7.35
CA LEU A 199 2.41 20.44 -8.09
C LEU A 199 1.58 20.50 -9.38
N ARG A 200 0.43 21.18 -9.37
CA ARG A 200 -0.34 21.41 -10.60
C ARG A 200 0.44 22.26 -11.61
N ASN A 201 1.10 23.31 -11.16
CA ASN A 201 1.92 24.17 -12.02
C ASN A 201 3.12 23.44 -12.63
N THR A 202 3.60 22.36 -12.00
CA THR A 202 4.67 21.50 -12.55
C THR A 202 4.15 20.41 -13.50
N GLY A 203 2.84 20.33 -13.72
CA GLY A 203 2.22 19.50 -14.75
C GLY A 203 1.46 18.27 -14.23
N PHE A 204 1.33 18.10 -12.90
CA PHE A 204 0.51 17.02 -12.34
C PHE A 204 -0.97 17.24 -12.65
N ARG A 205 -1.59 16.23 -13.26
CA ARG A 205 -3.00 16.17 -13.66
C ARG A 205 -3.85 15.38 -12.67
N LEU A 206 -3.23 14.56 -11.83
CA LEU A 206 -3.84 13.87 -10.72
C LEU A 206 -2.87 13.90 -9.53
N ILE A 207 -3.33 14.36 -8.39
CA ILE A 207 -2.63 14.30 -7.11
C ILE A 207 -3.53 13.54 -6.16
N CYS A 208 -3.11 12.37 -5.71
CA CYS A 208 -3.89 11.50 -4.86
C CYS A 208 -3.21 11.37 -3.50
N MET A 209 -3.91 11.77 -2.43
CA MET A 209 -3.53 11.41 -1.07
C MET A 209 -4.24 10.10 -0.71
N ILE A 210 -3.48 9.12 -0.25
CA ILE A 210 -3.98 7.79 0.09
C ILE A 210 -3.70 7.56 1.57
N ILE A 211 -4.73 7.59 2.41
CA ILE A 211 -4.61 7.42 3.86
C ILE A 211 -5.07 6.01 4.23
N ASP A 212 -4.18 5.21 4.81
CA ASP A 212 -4.52 3.92 5.41
C ASP A 212 -4.90 4.10 6.89
N GLU A 213 -5.44 3.06 7.51
CA GLU A 213 -5.81 3.01 8.94
C GLU A 213 -6.62 4.24 9.40
N PHE A 214 -7.54 4.71 8.56
CA PHE A 214 -8.29 5.94 8.83
C PHE A 214 -9.22 5.82 10.04
N GLU A 215 -9.59 4.60 10.46
CA GLU A 215 -10.33 4.34 11.69
C GLU A 215 -9.58 4.76 12.96
N GLU A 216 -8.25 4.96 12.93
CA GLU A 216 -7.47 5.42 14.08
C GLU A 216 -7.99 6.73 14.66
N ILE A 217 -8.60 7.58 13.83
CA ILE A 217 -9.20 8.84 14.28
C ILE A 217 -10.30 8.63 15.31
N ASN A 218 -10.91 7.43 15.36
CA ASN A 218 -11.92 7.11 16.35
C ASN A 218 -11.34 6.95 17.76
N SER A 219 -10.03 6.73 17.88
CA SER A 219 -9.33 6.65 19.16
C SER A 219 -8.89 8.01 19.71
N LEU A 220 -9.00 9.08 18.91
CA LEU A 220 -8.59 10.43 19.31
C LEU A 220 -9.51 11.02 20.38
N VAL A 221 -8.96 11.94 21.15
CA VAL A 221 -9.73 12.75 22.11
C VAL A 221 -10.83 13.51 21.37
N PRO A 222 -12.06 13.63 21.90
CA PRO A 222 -13.21 14.20 21.17
C PRO A 222 -12.95 15.56 20.51
N LEU A 223 -12.15 16.42 21.15
CA LEU A 223 -11.78 17.72 20.59
C LEU A 223 -10.88 17.57 19.35
N GLN A 224 -9.85 16.74 19.42
CA GLN A 224 -8.93 16.45 18.30
C GLN A 224 -9.68 15.80 17.14
N LYS A 225 -10.49 14.78 17.44
CA LYS A 225 -11.35 14.10 16.45
C LYS A 225 -12.25 15.09 15.69
N ARG A 226 -12.95 15.97 16.41
CA ARG A 226 -13.81 17.01 15.81
C ARG A 226 -13.02 18.00 14.95
N ARG A 227 -11.85 18.43 15.40
CA ARG A 227 -10.97 19.33 14.63
C ARG A 227 -10.54 18.67 13.33
N LEU A 228 -9.96 17.46 13.41
CA LEU A 228 -9.49 16.72 12.25
C LEU A 228 -10.60 16.47 11.24
N PHE A 229 -11.80 16.10 11.68
CA PHE A 229 -12.93 15.96 10.78
C PHE A 229 -13.30 17.26 10.07
N ASN A 230 -13.27 18.40 10.78
CA ASN A 230 -13.54 19.70 10.17
C ASN A 230 -12.46 20.08 9.16
N ASP A 231 -11.19 19.80 9.45
CA ASP A 231 -10.07 20.09 8.55
C ASP A 231 -10.16 19.25 7.27
N LEU A 232 -10.46 17.95 7.39
CA LEU A 232 -10.68 17.07 6.25
C LEU A 232 -11.92 17.49 5.45
N ARG A 233 -13.00 17.89 6.12
CA ARG A 233 -14.19 18.41 5.44
C ARG A 233 -13.85 19.67 4.66
N HIS A 234 -13.16 20.62 5.29
CA HIS A 234 -12.72 21.85 4.65
C HIS A 234 -11.84 21.54 3.44
N LEU A 235 -10.89 20.61 3.57
CA LEU A 235 -10.03 20.20 2.46
C LEU A 235 -10.82 19.68 1.25
N ILE A 236 -11.84 18.86 1.49
CA ILE A 236 -12.70 18.32 0.43
C ILE A 236 -13.61 19.42 -0.15
N ASP A 237 -14.17 20.28 0.70
CA ASP A 237 -15.03 21.40 0.30
C ASP A 237 -14.25 22.46 -0.53
N LEU A 238 -12.92 22.60 -0.33
CA LEU A 238 -12.06 23.41 -1.20
C LEU A 238 -12.08 22.93 -2.66
N ASN A 239 -12.56 21.71 -2.93
CA ASN A 239 -12.75 21.13 -4.25
C ASN A 239 -11.56 21.37 -5.17
N VAL A 240 -10.35 21.11 -4.63
CA VAL A 240 -9.11 21.41 -5.33
C VAL A 240 -9.06 20.57 -6.60
N ALA A 241 -9.11 21.25 -7.76
CA ALA A 241 -9.03 20.58 -9.05
C ALA A 241 -7.83 19.63 -9.08
N ASN A 242 -8.06 18.42 -9.61
CA ASN A 242 -7.05 17.36 -9.75
C ASN A 242 -6.63 16.67 -8.44
N PHE A 243 -7.20 17.02 -7.29
CA PHE A 243 -6.89 16.39 -6.01
C PHE A 243 -7.89 15.27 -5.67
N SER A 244 -7.40 14.08 -5.41
CA SER A 244 -8.20 12.94 -4.96
C SER A 244 -7.76 12.49 -3.57
N LEU A 245 -8.72 12.02 -2.78
CA LEU A 245 -8.47 11.47 -1.47
C LEU A 245 -9.01 10.04 -1.44
N ILE A 246 -8.16 9.07 -1.11
CA ILE A 246 -8.55 7.69 -0.86
C ILE A 246 -8.29 7.42 0.61
N ILE A 247 -9.31 7.00 1.34
CA ILE A 247 -9.16 6.57 2.73
C ILE A 247 -9.48 5.07 2.83
N ALA A 248 -8.75 4.33 3.65
CA ALA A 248 -9.08 2.95 3.97
C ALA A 248 -9.43 2.80 5.45
N CYS A 249 -10.45 2.00 5.73
CA CYS A 249 -10.88 1.70 7.09
C CYS A 249 -11.57 0.35 7.24
N THR A 250 -11.66 -0.12 8.48
CA THR A 250 -12.53 -1.24 8.86
C THR A 250 -14.02 -0.88 8.76
N PRO A 251 -14.91 -1.88 8.57
CA PRO A 251 -16.36 -1.65 8.53
C PRO A 251 -16.88 -0.94 9.78
N HIS A 252 -16.45 -1.39 10.97
CA HIS A 252 -16.84 -0.76 12.23
C HIS A 252 -16.30 0.68 12.34
N GLY A 253 -15.04 0.90 11.97
CA GLY A 253 -14.45 2.23 11.97
C GLY A 253 -15.19 3.20 11.05
N TRP A 254 -15.61 2.74 9.87
CA TRP A 254 -16.42 3.53 8.94
C TRP A 254 -17.81 3.87 9.50
N GLU A 255 -18.47 2.90 10.14
CA GLU A 255 -19.77 3.09 10.79
C GLU A 255 -19.70 4.17 11.88
N THR A 256 -18.68 4.12 12.74
CA THR A 256 -18.45 5.16 13.77
C THR A 256 -18.27 6.55 13.14
N ILE A 257 -17.50 6.65 12.04
CA ILE A 257 -17.29 7.92 11.34
C ILE A 257 -18.61 8.41 10.71
N TYR A 258 -19.41 7.50 10.17
CA TYR A 258 -20.73 7.78 9.61
C TYR A 258 -21.67 8.39 10.64
N GLU A 259 -21.76 7.77 11.82
CA GLU A 259 -22.64 8.21 12.92
C GLU A 259 -22.21 9.57 13.49
N GLU A 260 -20.92 9.79 13.66
CA GLU A 260 -20.41 11.00 14.32
C GLU A 260 -20.27 12.20 13.39
N ASN A 261 -20.05 12.00 12.09
CA ASN A 261 -19.87 13.10 11.15
C ASN A 261 -20.46 12.83 9.76
N ALA A 262 -21.79 12.83 9.71
CA ALA A 262 -22.55 12.70 8.46
C ALA A 262 -22.17 13.76 7.40
N ALA A 263 -21.70 14.95 7.81
CA ALA A 263 -21.32 16.01 6.88
C ALA A 263 -20.06 15.65 6.07
N LEU A 264 -19.03 15.10 6.74
CA LEU A 264 -17.83 14.58 6.09
C LEU A 264 -18.19 13.38 5.20
N VAL A 265 -18.96 12.43 5.73
CA VAL A 265 -19.32 11.21 5.02
C VAL A 265 -20.10 11.47 3.75
N ARG A 266 -21.00 12.47 3.71
CA ARG A 266 -21.70 12.87 2.49
C ARG A 266 -20.77 13.27 1.34
N ARG A 267 -19.51 13.61 1.61
CA ARG A 267 -18.52 13.95 0.57
C ARG A 267 -17.77 12.75 0.02
N PHE A 268 -17.80 11.66 0.76
CA PHE A 268 -17.22 10.37 0.42
C PHE A 268 -18.25 9.38 -0.14
N SER A 269 -19.51 9.50 0.26
CA SER A 269 -20.55 8.47 0.14
C SER A 269 -20.87 8.04 -1.30
N SER A 270 -20.54 8.85 -2.30
CA SER A 270 -20.73 8.47 -3.71
C SER A 270 -19.74 7.39 -4.19
N ASN A 271 -18.62 7.15 -3.48
CA ASN A 271 -17.59 6.21 -3.91
C ASN A 271 -17.03 5.37 -2.76
N VAL A 272 -17.90 4.62 -2.10
CA VAL A 272 -17.48 3.57 -1.17
C VAL A 272 -17.24 2.28 -1.95
N VAL A 273 -16.10 1.65 -1.71
CA VAL A 273 -15.66 0.38 -2.28
C VAL A 273 -15.45 -0.59 -1.14
N PHE A 274 -16.23 -1.66 -1.11
CA PHE A 274 -16.10 -2.72 -0.11
C PHE A 274 -15.17 -3.80 -0.62
N LEU A 275 -14.22 -4.21 0.21
CA LEU A 275 -13.42 -5.41 -0.01
C LEU A 275 -14.15 -6.59 0.60
N GLU A 276 -14.75 -7.39 -0.27
CA GLU A 276 -15.48 -8.59 0.09
C GLU A 276 -14.49 -9.74 0.38
N PRO A 277 -14.88 -10.73 1.20
CA PRO A 277 -14.13 -11.98 1.32
C PRO A 277 -13.92 -12.62 -0.05
N LEU A 278 -12.73 -13.16 -0.30
CA LEU A 278 -12.41 -13.83 -1.55
C LEU A 278 -13.22 -15.12 -1.70
N GLU A 279 -13.81 -15.29 -2.87
CA GLU A 279 -14.36 -16.56 -3.31
C GLU A 279 -13.26 -17.50 -3.82
N GLU A 280 -13.57 -18.78 -3.98
CA GLU A 280 -12.60 -19.83 -4.35
C GLU A 280 -11.85 -19.51 -5.65
N ASN A 281 -12.53 -18.98 -6.67
CA ASN A 281 -11.89 -18.61 -7.94
C ASN A 281 -10.90 -17.46 -7.76
N ALA A 282 -11.27 -16.44 -6.98
CA ALA A 282 -10.40 -15.30 -6.69
C ALA A 282 -9.22 -15.71 -5.80
N ALA A 283 -9.41 -16.66 -4.88
CA ALA A 283 -8.33 -17.26 -4.10
C ALA A 283 -7.37 -18.06 -4.99
N LEU A 284 -7.88 -18.80 -5.98
CA LEU A 284 -7.05 -19.53 -6.95
C LEU A 284 -6.18 -18.55 -7.76
N GLU A 285 -6.77 -17.49 -8.30
CA GLU A 285 -6.05 -16.44 -9.02
C GLU A 285 -4.99 -15.76 -8.14
N LEU A 286 -5.33 -15.44 -6.89
CA LEU A 286 -4.38 -14.89 -5.92
C LEU A 286 -3.18 -15.81 -5.75
N LEU A 287 -3.41 -17.09 -5.47
CA LEU A 287 -2.33 -18.05 -5.25
C LEU A 287 -1.48 -18.23 -6.52
N ALA A 288 -2.12 -18.35 -7.68
CA ALA A 288 -1.42 -18.48 -8.96
C ALA A 288 -0.47 -17.28 -9.22
N ASN A 289 -0.95 -16.05 -9.01
CA ASN A 289 -0.14 -14.84 -9.23
C ASN A 289 1.07 -14.77 -8.31
N TYR A 290 0.91 -15.14 -7.03
CA TYR A 290 2.04 -15.21 -6.11
C TYR A 290 3.03 -16.31 -6.49
N MET A 291 2.55 -17.49 -6.88
CA MET A 291 3.42 -18.61 -7.27
C MET A 291 4.23 -18.32 -8.55
N GLU A 292 3.61 -17.68 -9.53
CA GLU A 292 4.20 -17.43 -10.85
C GLU A 292 5.51 -16.64 -10.77
N ARG A 293 5.57 -15.62 -9.90
CA ARG A 293 6.79 -14.80 -9.69
C ARG A 293 8.00 -15.62 -9.24
N PHE A 294 7.77 -16.69 -8.48
CA PHE A 294 8.82 -17.54 -7.92
C PHE A 294 8.93 -18.88 -8.64
N ARG A 295 8.17 -19.09 -9.73
CA ARG A 295 8.12 -20.34 -10.46
C ARG A 295 9.37 -20.55 -11.31
N VAL A 296 9.97 -21.73 -11.21
CA VAL A 296 11.09 -22.15 -12.06
C VAL A 296 10.56 -22.80 -13.33
N HIS A 297 10.33 -21.97 -14.34
CA HIS A 297 9.94 -22.42 -15.68
C HIS A 297 11.07 -23.22 -16.34
N SER A 298 10.90 -24.54 -16.35
CA SER A 298 11.88 -25.48 -16.88
C SER A 298 11.20 -26.56 -17.72
N LYS A 299 11.92 -27.13 -18.69
CA LYS A 299 11.43 -28.29 -19.47
C LYS A 299 11.04 -29.45 -18.56
N SER A 300 11.76 -29.62 -17.44
CA SER A 300 11.44 -30.59 -16.39
C SER A 300 10.11 -30.32 -15.72
N PHE A 301 9.78 -29.06 -15.42
CA PHE A 301 8.49 -28.69 -14.84
C PHE A 301 7.34 -28.99 -15.81
N GLN A 302 7.46 -28.57 -17.08
CA GLN A 302 6.44 -28.87 -18.09
C GLN A 302 6.24 -30.37 -18.29
N ARG A 303 7.32 -31.14 -18.38
CA ARG A 303 7.25 -32.60 -18.48
C ARG A 303 6.57 -33.21 -17.25
N PHE A 304 6.94 -32.77 -16.05
CA PHE A 304 6.32 -33.23 -14.80
C PHE A 304 4.81 -32.98 -14.79
N LEU A 305 4.36 -31.79 -15.20
CA LEU A 305 2.93 -31.46 -15.26
C LEU A 305 2.17 -32.39 -16.21
N ILE A 306 2.71 -32.60 -17.43
CA ILE A 306 2.11 -33.48 -18.45
C ILE A 306 2.05 -34.93 -17.95
N GLU A 307 3.15 -35.45 -17.43
CA GLU A 307 3.24 -36.84 -16.93
C GLU A 307 2.29 -37.10 -15.76
N ASN A 308 1.95 -36.07 -14.98
CA ASN A 308 1.08 -36.17 -13.82
C ASN A 308 -0.36 -35.67 -14.08
N GLY A 309 -0.72 -35.38 -15.34
CA GLY A 309 -2.08 -35.04 -15.75
C GLY A 309 -2.61 -33.70 -15.20
N TYR A 310 -1.73 -32.72 -14.98
CA TYR A 310 -2.15 -31.39 -14.53
C TYR A 310 -2.79 -30.59 -15.67
N ASP A 311 -3.98 -30.05 -15.42
CA ASP A 311 -4.59 -29.03 -16.28
C ASP A 311 -3.97 -27.64 -16.01
N GLU A 312 -4.26 -26.66 -16.86
CA GLU A 312 -3.67 -25.32 -16.80
C GLU A 312 -3.93 -24.65 -15.42
N ASN A 313 -5.15 -24.74 -14.91
CA ASN A 313 -5.53 -24.17 -13.61
C ASN A 313 -4.86 -24.86 -12.41
N SER A 314 -4.64 -26.17 -12.47
CA SER A 314 -3.97 -26.92 -11.40
C SER A 314 -2.44 -26.77 -11.49
N SER A 315 -1.92 -26.46 -12.67
CA SER A 315 -0.49 -26.28 -12.90
C SER A 315 0.04 -24.98 -12.28
N SER A 316 -0.73 -23.89 -12.35
CA SER A 316 -0.34 -22.57 -11.84
C SER A 316 -0.23 -22.55 -10.31
N ILE A 317 -1.05 -23.35 -9.63
CA ILE A 317 -1.11 -23.44 -8.16
C ILE A 317 -0.31 -24.62 -7.57
N TYR A 318 0.32 -25.47 -8.38
CA TYR A 318 1.15 -26.59 -7.89
C TYR A 318 2.16 -26.09 -6.84
N PRO A 319 2.27 -26.67 -5.63
CA PRO A 319 1.89 -28.03 -5.25
C PRO A 319 0.47 -28.21 -4.72
N PHE A 320 -0.33 -27.15 -4.65
CA PHE A 320 -1.71 -27.24 -4.18
C PHE A 320 -2.59 -27.94 -5.21
N THR A 321 -3.57 -28.70 -4.71
CA THR A 321 -4.71 -29.16 -5.49
C THR A 321 -5.87 -28.16 -5.38
N LYS A 322 -6.87 -28.26 -6.25
CA LYS A 322 -8.04 -27.36 -6.21
C LYS A 322 -8.80 -27.45 -4.88
N ASP A 323 -8.98 -28.66 -4.34
CA ASP A 323 -9.61 -28.86 -3.03
C ASP A 323 -8.80 -28.26 -1.87
N ALA A 324 -7.46 -28.20 -1.98
CA ALA A 324 -6.65 -27.45 -1.03
C ALA A 324 -6.95 -25.95 -1.04
N VAL A 325 -7.21 -25.36 -2.22
CA VAL A 325 -7.60 -23.94 -2.32
C VAL A 325 -8.97 -23.70 -1.70
N THR A 326 -9.95 -24.56 -1.99
CA THR A 326 -11.27 -24.54 -1.34
C THR A 326 -11.15 -24.61 0.18
N GLU A 327 -10.29 -25.50 0.68
CA GLU A 327 -10.02 -25.65 2.10
C GLU A 327 -9.35 -24.40 2.71
N LEU A 328 -8.32 -23.85 2.06
CA LEU A 328 -7.66 -22.59 2.46
C LEU A 328 -8.66 -21.44 2.54
N CYS A 329 -9.56 -21.34 1.55
CA CYS A 329 -10.64 -20.35 1.52
C CYS A 329 -11.62 -20.54 2.68
N SER A 330 -11.97 -21.79 3.00
CA SER A 330 -12.87 -22.13 4.11
C SER A 330 -12.30 -21.74 5.48
N ILE A 331 -11.07 -22.16 5.79
CA ILE A 331 -10.44 -21.89 7.10
C ILE A 331 -10.09 -20.42 7.30
N SER A 332 -9.80 -19.69 6.22
CA SER A 332 -9.54 -18.25 6.23
C SER A 332 -10.81 -17.41 6.18
N LYS A 333 -11.97 -18.03 5.91
CA LYS A 333 -13.24 -17.34 5.62
C LYS A 333 -13.08 -16.30 4.50
N GLY A 334 -12.29 -16.61 3.47
CA GLY A 334 -12.00 -15.71 2.35
C GLY A 334 -11.09 -14.52 2.70
N ASN A 335 -10.46 -14.50 3.87
CA ASN A 335 -9.55 -13.42 4.24
C ASN A 335 -8.21 -13.53 3.50
N THR A 336 -7.89 -12.55 2.65
CA THR A 336 -6.67 -12.52 1.82
C THR A 336 -5.39 -12.78 2.63
N GLY A 337 -5.19 -12.08 3.75
CA GLY A 337 -4.00 -12.20 4.57
C GLY A 337 -3.85 -13.58 5.21
N GLU A 338 -4.96 -14.15 5.70
CA GLU A 338 -4.95 -15.52 6.24
C GLU A 338 -4.76 -16.56 5.13
N ILE A 339 -5.34 -16.38 3.94
CA ILE A 339 -5.09 -17.28 2.78
C ILE A 339 -3.58 -17.33 2.47
N LEU A 340 -2.93 -16.17 2.33
CA LEU A 340 -1.49 -16.11 2.04
C LEU A 340 -0.67 -16.74 3.16
N LYS A 341 -0.96 -16.38 4.42
CA LYS A 341 -0.28 -16.94 5.59
C LYS A 341 -0.40 -18.46 5.68
N TYR A 342 -1.61 -18.99 5.56
CA TYR A 342 -1.87 -20.43 5.60
C TYR A 342 -1.22 -21.16 4.42
N SER A 343 -1.20 -20.54 3.24
CA SER A 343 -0.51 -21.10 2.06
C SER A 343 1.01 -21.15 2.29
N GLY A 344 1.59 -20.11 2.88
CA GLY A 344 3.00 -20.07 3.26
C GLY A 344 3.37 -21.17 4.25
N ILE A 345 2.56 -21.33 5.32
CA ILE A 345 2.72 -22.39 6.31
C ILE A 345 2.61 -23.77 5.65
N ALA A 346 1.61 -23.98 4.79
CA ALA A 346 1.38 -25.26 4.12
C ALA A 346 2.56 -25.64 3.21
N ILE A 347 3.16 -24.69 2.47
CA ILE A 347 4.36 -24.95 1.65
C ILE A 347 5.53 -25.37 2.54
N GLU A 348 5.83 -24.64 3.61
CA GLU A 348 6.98 -24.96 4.47
C GLU A 348 6.84 -26.31 5.15
N MET A 349 5.68 -26.55 5.75
CA MET A 349 5.40 -27.81 6.44
C MET A 349 5.31 -28.98 5.44
N GLY A 350 4.76 -28.75 4.26
CA GLY A 350 4.72 -29.71 3.15
C GLY A 350 6.11 -30.17 2.72
N LEU A 351 7.05 -29.21 2.57
CA LEU A 351 8.45 -29.51 2.27
C LEU A 351 9.16 -30.24 3.40
N LYS A 352 8.92 -29.83 4.65
CA LYS A 352 9.50 -30.45 5.86
C LYS A 352 9.08 -31.91 5.99
N GLU A 353 7.81 -32.21 5.72
CA GLU A 353 7.25 -33.57 5.76
C GLU A 353 7.42 -34.33 4.43
N LYS A 354 8.04 -33.70 3.41
CA LYS A 354 8.35 -34.28 2.08
C LYS A 354 7.10 -34.70 1.28
N HIS A 355 5.99 -33.98 1.43
CA HIS A 355 4.78 -34.19 0.63
C HIS A 355 5.00 -33.73 -0.82
N ALA A 356 4.56 -34.52 -1.80
CA ALA A 356 4.69 -34.15 -3.22
C ALA A 356 3.57 -33.22 -3.72
N LYS A 357 2.40 -33.29 -3.08
CA LYS A 357 1.21 -32.48 -3.35
C LYS A 357 0.56 -32.09 -2.02
N ILE A 358 -0.17 -31.00 -2.00
CA ILE A 358 -0.88 -30.51 -0.82
C ILE A 358 -2.38 -30.45 -1.15
N ASN A 359 -3.16 -31.34 -0.54
CA ASN A 359 -4.61 -31.45 -0.67
C ASN A 359 -5.33 -30.89 0.57
N ALA A 360 -6.68 -30.89 0.57
CA ALA A 360 -7.46 -30.32 1.66
C ALA A 360 -7.11 -30.91 3.05
N GLU A 361 -7.00 -32.23 3.15
CA GLU A 361 -6.66 -32.91 4.41
C GLU A 361 -5.25 -32.53 4.90
N LEU A 362 -4.28 -32.46 3.97
CA LEU A 362 -2.93 -32.02 4.27
C LEU A 362 -2.90 -30.57 4.71
N VAL A 363 -3.63 -29.65 4.07
CA VAL A 363 -3.72 -28.24 4.50
C VAL A 363 -4.12 -28.16 5.97
N ARG A 364 -5.22 -28.80 6.37
CA ARG A 364 -5.69 -28.80 7.77
C ARG A 364 -4.64 -29.35 8.71
N SER A 365 -4.07 -30.52 8.39
CA SER A 365 -3.11 -31.19 9.27
C SER A 365 -1.79 -30.43 9.42
N LEU A 366 -1.26 -29.85 8.33
CA LEU A 366 -0.01 -29.09 8.32
C LEU A 366 -0.15 -27.78 9.11
N ILE A 367 -1.26 -27.07 8.94
CA ILE A 367 -1.54 -25.83 9.68
C ILE A 367 -1.76 -26.13 11.17
N ALA A 368 -2.54 -27.16 11.50
CA ALA A 368 -2.73 -27.57 12.89
C ALA A 368 -1.41 -27.94 13.57
N LYS A 369 -0.53 -28.69 12.88
CA LYS A 369 0.82 -29.02 13.38
C LYS A 369 1.69 -27.78 13.55
N TYR A 370 1.60 -26.79 12.67
CA TYR A 370 2.38 -25.55 12.80
C TYR A 370 2.01 -24.80 14.07
N TYR A 371 0.72 -24.63 14.36
CA TYR A 371 0.26 -24.00 15.60
C TYR A 371 0.41 -24.89 16.84
N GLY A 372 0.52 -26.21 16.67
CA GLY A 372 0.76 -27.18 17.74
C GLY A 372 2.22 -27.56 17.99
N LYS A 373 3.20 -27.09 17.19
CA LYS A 373 4.63 -27.42 17.34
C LYS A 373 5.46 -26.21 17.81
N LEU A 374 5.23 -25.83 19.07
CA LEU A 374 6.28 -25.35 19.99
C LEU A 374 6.50 -26.32 21.16
N SER A 375 5.76 -27.43 21.22
CA SER A 375 6.01 -28.55 22.11
C SER A 375 6.64 -29.70 21.34
N GLU A 376 7.79 -30.18 21.83
CA GLU A 376 8.52 -31.38 21.43
C GLU A 376 9.55 -31.22 20.28
N ALA A 377 10.77 -30.83 20.69
CA ALA A 377 11.96 -31.45 20.15
C ALA A 377 12.19 -32.77 20.93
N PRO A 378 12.30 -33.93 20.25
CA PRO A 378 12.76 -35.15 20.91
C PRO A 378 14.28 -35.08 21.04
N ASN A 379 14.76 -34.93 22.28
CA ASN A 379 16.09 -35.41 22.64
C ASN A 379 15.95 -36.88 23.01
N ASP A 380 15.94 -37.75 22.00
CA ASP A 380 16.38 -39.12 22.18
C ASP A 380 17.85 -39.16 21.77
N GLU A 381 18.73 -39.50 22.71
CA GLU A 381 19.51 -40.73 22.65
C GLU A 381 20.39 -40.83 23.90
N ASN A 382 19.91 -41.58 24.90
CA ASN A 382 20.79 -42.49 25.59
C ASN A 382 21.11 -43.64 24.63
N LEU A 383 22.36 -43.79 24.21
CA LEU A 383 22.92 -45.07 23.80
C LEU A 383 24.45 -45.05 23.99
N SER A 384 24.89 -45.98 24.83
CA SER A 384 26.24 -46.44 25.20
C SER A 384 27.11 -45.58 26.11
#